data_AF-A0A925FPC3-F1
#
_entry.id   AF-A0A925FPC3-F1
#
_cell.length_a   1.000
_cell.length_b   1.000
_cell.length_c   1.000
_cell.angle_alpha   90.00
_cell.angle_beta   90.00
_cell.angle_gamma   90.00
#
_symmetry.space_group_name_H-M   'P 1'
#
loop_
_entity.id
_entity.type
_entity.pdbx_description
1 polymer ?
#
loop_
_entity_poly.entity_id
_entity_poly.type
_entity_poly.pdbx_seq_one_letter_code
_entity_poly.pdbx_strand_id
1 'polypeptide(L)' 'MPSFKVQIQRQGTTAWLDAAYATNNPVEVTITPAAPGEPERILVRAVLMKNNIAVGQPSDPTYVTVNP' A
#
# COMPACT_ATOMS: atom_id res chain seq x y z
N MET A 1 3.96 13.78 15.06
CA MET A 1 2.62 13.58 14.47
C MET A 1 2.53 12.13 14.00
N PRO A 2 1.40 11.43 14.18
CA PRO A 2 1.22 10.10 13.59
C PRO A 2 1.19 10.24 12.06
N SER A 3 1.93 9.39 11.37
CA SER A 3 1.89 9.25 9.92
C SER A 3 1.51 7.83 9.56
N PHE A 4 0.98 7.65 8.36
CA PHE A 4 0.64 6.33 7.83
C PHE A 4 1.49 6.06 6.61
N LYS A 5 1.92 4.82 6.48
CA LYS A 5 2.58 4.30 5.31
C LYS A 5 1.63 3.32 4.64
N VAL A 6 1.31 3.55 3.37
CA VAL A 6 0.54 2.61 2.56
C VAL A 6 1.52 1.64 1.92
N GLN A 7 1.27 0.35 2.11
CA GLN A 7 2.04 -0.71 1.49
C GLN A 7 1.17 -1.55 0.58
N ILE A 8 1.79 -2.06 -0.48
CA ILE A 8 1.15 -2.96 -1.43
C ILE A 8 1.94 -4.25 -1.57
N GLN A 9 1.24 -5.34 -1.87
CA GLN A 9 1.84 -6.61 -2.23
C GLN A 9 1.23 -7.05 -3.57
N ARG A 10 2.08 -7.35 -4.54
CA ARG A 10 1.67 -7.79 -5.87
C ARG A 10 1.36 -9.29 -5.86
N GLN A 11 0.53 -9.72 -6.81
CA GLN A 11 0.24 -11.15 -6.94
C GLN A 11 1.53 -11.92 -7.26
N GLY A 12 1.76 -13.01 -6.52
CA GLY A 12 2.96 -13.83 -6.67
C GLY A 12 4.18 -13.32 -5.90
N THR A 13 4.10 -12.18 -5.21
CA THR A 13 5.17 -11.72 -4.30
C THR A 13 4.77 -11.92 -2.84
N THR A 14 5.75 -12.18 -1.99
CA THR A 14 5.57 -12.14 -0.52
C THR A 14 6.05 -10.81 0.08
N ALA A 15 6.77 -10.00 -0.70
CA ALA A 15 7.29 -8.70 -0.27
C ALA A 15 6.21 -7.61 -0.31
N TRP A 16 6.22 -6.77 0.73
CA TRP A 16 5.45 -5.53 0.81
C TRP A 16 6.29 -4.37 0.30
N LEU A 17 5.73 -3.58 -0.61
CA LEU A 17 6.34 -2.40 -1.20
C LEU A 17 5.69 -1.14 -0.64
N ASP A 18 6.48 -0.10 -0.40
CA ASP A 18 5.97 1.19 0.06
C ASP A 18 5.38 1.95 -1.13
N ALA A 19 4.09 2.27 -1.08
CA ALA A 19 3.36 2.90 -2.18
C ALA A 19 3.11 4.39 -1.95
N ALA A 20 2.84 4.80 -0.69
CA ALA A 20 2.65 6.19 -0.34
C ALA A 20 2.87 6.44 1.16
N TYR A 21 3.08 7.71 1.51
CA TYR A 21 3.17 8.19 2.87
C TYR A 21 2.13 9.30 3.08
N ALA A 22 1.33 9.19 4.14
CA ALA A 22 0.27 10.13 4.46
C ALA A 22 0.48 10.74 5.86
N THR A 23 0.33 12.04 5.96
CA THR A 23 0.39 12.80 7.22
C THR A 23 -0.92 13.54 7.44
N ASN A 24 -1.87 12.87 8.11
CA ASN A 24 -3.17 13.41 8.51
C ASN A 24 -4.12 13.90 7.39
N ASN A 25 -3.68 13.87 6.13
CA ASN A 25 -4.47 14.17 4.94
C ASN A 25 -4.61 12.93 4.05
N PRO A 26 -5.68 12.80 3.26
CA PRO A 26 -5.76 11.81 2.20
C PRO A 26 -4.56 11.92 1.26
N VAL A 27 -4.04 10.78 0.82
CA VAL A 27 -2.99 10.70 -0.20
C VAL A 27 -3.50 9.84 -1.34
N GLU A 28 -3.23 10.26 -2.57
CA GLU A 28 -3.49 9.45 -3.75
C GLU A 28 -2.38 8.40 -3.91
N VAL A 29 -2.77 7.17 -4.24
CA VAL A 29 -1.85 6.07 -4.49
C VAL A 29 -2.02 5.63 -5.93
N THR A 30 -1.05 5.99 -6.78
CA THR A 30 -1.04 5.59 -8.19
C THR A 30 -0.25 4.30 -8.34
N ILE A 31 -0.86 3.29 -8.96
CA ILE A 31 -0.23 1.98 -9.18
C ILE A 31 -0.41 1.63 -10.65
N THR A 32 0.70 1.39 -11.34
CA THR A 32 0.68 0.86 -12.70
C THR A 32 0.71 -0.66 -12.65
N PRO A 33 -0.20 -1.36 -13.37
CA PRO A 33 -0.15 -2.81 -13.50
C PRO A 33 1.23 -3.29 -13.98
N ALA A 34 1.65 -4.46 -13.49
CA ALA A 34 2.90 -5.10 -13.92
C ALA A 34 2.92 -5.40 -15.43
N ALA A 35 1.78 -5.85 -15.96
CA ALA A 35 1.58 -6.16 -17.37
C ALA A 35 0.58 -5.15 -17.96
N PRO A 36 1.01 -4.27 -18.89
CA PRO A 36 0.11 -3.33 -19.54
C PRO A 36 -1.03 -4.06 -20.27
N GLY A 37 -2.27 -3.63 -20.03
CA GLY A 37 -3.46 -4.22 -20.66
C GLY A 37 -4.05 -5.41 -19.91
N GLU A 38 -3.40 -5.92 -18.85
CA GLU A 38 -3.94 -6.98 -17.99
C GLU A 38 -4.28 -6.42 -16.60
N PRO A 39 -5.47 -6.72 -16.06
CA PRO A 39 -5.81 -6.31 -14.70
C PRO A 39 -4.94 -7.06 -13.69
N GLU A 40 -4.46 -6.35 -12.68
CA GLU A 40 -3.64 -6.92 -11.61
C GLU A 40 -4.39 -6.88 -10.28
N ARG A 41 -4.42 -7.99 -9.55
CA ARG A 41 -4.93 -8.03 -8.17
C ARG A 41 -3.79 -7.81 -7.19
N ILE A 42 -3.91 -6.79 -6.35
CA ILE A 42 -2.94 -6.47 -5.31
C ILE A 42 -3.58 -6.52 -3.93
N LEU A 43 -2.76 -6.69 -2.90
CA LEU A 43 -3.15 -6.43 -1.52
C LEU A 43 -2.64 -5.06 -1.09
N VAL A 44 -3.45 -4.33 -0.34
CA VAL A 44 -3.14 -3.01 0.21
C VAL A 44 -3.32 -3.04 1.71
N ARG A 45 -2.40 -2.42 2.46
CA ARG A 45 -2.53 -2.22 3.91
C ARG A 45 -1.94 -0.87 4.33
N ALA A 46 -2.38 -0.37 5.47
CA ALA A 46 -1.79 0.78 6.13
C ALA A 46 -0.91 0.35 7.31
N VAL A 47 0.23 1.01 7.49
CA VAL A 47 1.14 0.83 8.62
C VAL A 47 1.21 2.15 9.37
N LEU A 48 0.91 2.14 10.66
CA LEU A 48 1.07 3.32 11.51
C LEU A 48 2.56 3.56 11.77
N MET A 49 2.96 4.82 11.63
CA MET A 49 4.33 5.28 11.83
C MET A 49 4.37 6.34 12.93
N LYS A 50 5.35 6.21 13.84
CA LYS A 50 5.66 7.21 14.87
C LYS A 50 7.15 7.49 14.83
N ASN A 51 7.54 8.75 14.61
CA ASN A 51 8.94 9.17 14.46
C ASN A 51 9.71 8.32 13.41
N ASN A 52 9.08 8.07 12.26
CA ASN A 52 9.61 7.24 11.17
C ASN A 52 9.85 5.76 11.52
N ILE A 53 9.31 5.28 12.65
CA ILE A 53 9.35 3.88 13.05
C ILE A 53 7.94 3.29 12.95
N ALA A 54 7.82 2.09 12.37
CA ALA A 54 6.55 1.36 12.34
C ALA A 54 6.14 0.94 13.75
N VAL A 55 4.89 1.20 14.11
CA VAL A 55 4.36 0.90 15.45
C VAL A 55 3.01 0.20 15.36
N GLY A 56 2.76 -0.72 16.27
CA GLY A 56 1.54 -1.53 16.29
C GLY A 56 1.49 -2.57 15.17
N GLN A 57 0.30 -3.14 14.97
CA GLN A 57 0.04 -4.05 13.86
C GLN A 57 -0.40 -3.23 12.63
N PRO A 58 0.03 -3.62 11.42
CA PRO A 58 -0.58 -3.12 10.19
C PRO A 58 -2.09 -3.38 10.18
N SER A 59 -2.83 -2.60 9.39
CA SER A 59 -4.23 -2.89 9.11
C SER A 59 -4.37 -4.24 8.41
N ASP A 60 -5.57 -4.84 8.50
CA ASP A 60 -5.90 -6.01 7.71
C ASP A 60 -5.71 -5.72 6.21
N PRO A 61 -4.99 -6.60 5.49
CA PRO A 61 -4.84 -6.47 4.04
C PRO A 61 -6.18 -6.52 3.31
N THR A 62 -6.38 -5.61 2.37
CA THR A 62 -7.56 -5.57 1.50
C THR A 62 -7.13 -5.77 0.05
N TYR A 63 -7.91 -6.57 -0.70
CA TYR A 63 -7.68 -6.75 -2.12
C TYR A 63 -8.20 -5.58 -2.94
N VAL A 64 -7.38 -5.11 -3.87
CA VAL A 64 -7.73 -4.09 -4.85
C VAL A 64 -7.36 -4.61 -6.24
N THR A 65 -8.23 -4.37 -7.23
CA THR A 65 -7.93 -4.65 -8.63
C THR A 65 -7.47 -3.36 -9.29
N VAL A 66 -6.29 -3.38 -9.88
CA VAL A 66 -5.75 -2.29 -10.71
C VAL A 66 -6.07 -2.62 -12.16
N ASN A 67 -6.86 -1.76 -12.79
CA ASN A 67 -7.18 -1.88 -14.22
C ASN A 67 -6.19 -1.05 -15.05
N PRO A 68 -5.88 -1.50 -16.28
CA PRO A 68 -5.01 -0.78 -17.22
C PRO A 68 -5.63 0.53 -17.74
#